data_AF-A0A8J1VXM7-F1
#
_entry.id   AF-A0A8J1VXM7-F1
#
_cell.length_a   1.000
_cell.length_b   1.000
_cell.length_c   1.000
_cell.angle_alpha   90.00
_cell.angle_beta   90.00
_cell.angle_gamma   90.00
#
_symmetry.space_group_name_H-M   'P 1'
#
loop_
_entity.id
_entity.type
_entity.pdbx_description
1 polymer ?
#
loop_
_entity_poly.entity_id
_entity_poly.type
_entity_poly.pdbx_seq_one_letter_code
_entity_poly.pdbx_strand_id
1 'polypeptide(L)'
;MEFAGKVVMLVDDSIVRGTTSREIIQMAKDAGARKVVMASCAPPIRFSNVYGIDMPSPLELVAHGRTEEEVAEHIGADLVIYQTLPDLIESCRQCNPSIQTFDCSVFTGEYVTGGVDERYLEHLEKLRNDKAKTKKMENGVQEAQMLSESCNGPMNGSDCLIGLPNHSPKIGPVMGMPAPIGVVGLHNSWYDS
;
A
#
# COMPACT_ATOMS: atom_id res chain seq x y z
N MET A 1 -13.15 29.64 10.39
CA MET A 1 -12.71 28.23 10.33
C MET A 1 -13.87 27.38 9.85
N GLU A 2 -13.67 26.60 8.78
CA GLU A 2 -14.74 25.88 8.09
C GLU A 2 -15.37 24.74 8.91
N PHE A 3 -14.61 24.17 9.85
CA PHE A 3 -14.99 22.99 10.65
C PHE A 3 -15.41 23.31 12.09
N ALA A 4 -15.24 24.55 12.55
CA ALA A 4 -15.48 24.95 13.93
C ALA A 4 -16.93 24.65 14.38
N GLY A 5 -17.07 23.83 15.43
CA GLY A 5 -18.35 23.46 16.04
C GLY A 5 -19.21 22.48 15.24
N LYS A 6 -18.75 22.04 14.06
CA LYS A 6 -19.52 21.13 13.18
C LYS A 6 -19.21 19.66 13.49
N VAL A 7 -20.16 18.80 13.13
CA VAL A 7 -19.93 17.35 13.03
C VAL A 7 -19.46 17.09 11.61
N VAL A 8 -18.28 16.50 11.46
CA VAL A 8 -17.64 16.25 10.16
C VAL A 8 -17.68 14.75 9.90
N MET A 9 -18.07 14.36 8.70
CA MET A 9 -17.96 12.98 8.23
C MET A 9 -16.91 12.94 7.12
N LEU A 10 -15.85 12.19 7.35
CA LEU A 10 -14.77 11.94 6.41
C LEU A 10 -15.08 10.62 5.69
N VAL A 11 -14.91 10.60 4.37
CA VAL A 11 -15.13 9.41 3.55
C VAL A 11 -13.80 9.06 2.88
N ASP A 12 -13.41 7.80 3.00
CA ASP A 12 -12.19 7.26 2.39
C ASP A 12 -12.52 5.93 1.71
N ASP A 13 -11.73 5.56 0.72
CA ASP A 13 -11.97 4.35 -0.07
C ASP A 13 -11.80 3.10 0.80
N SER A 14 -10.75 3.09 1.64
CA SER A 14 -10.49 2.01 2.58
C SER A 14 -9.56 2.42 3.73
N ILE A 15 -9.67 1.73 4.86
CA ILE A 15 -8.78 1.93 6.01
C ILE A 15 -7.84 0.73 6.15
N VAL A 16 -6.56 0.91 5.79
CA VAL A 16 -5.54 -0.17 5.80
C VAL A 16 -4.71 -0.17 7.10
N ARG A 17 -3.71 0.71 7.20
CA ARG A 17 -2.86 0.88 8.40
C ARG A 17 -3.44 1.87 9.41
N GLY A 18 -4.41 2.68 8.99
CA GLY A 18 -5.06 3.71 9.82
C GLY A 18 -4.21 4.96 10.10
N THR A 19 -2.92 4.98 9.74
CA THR A 19 -2.03 6.14 9.99
C THR A 19 -2.49 7.40 9.27
N THR A 20 -2.80 7.29 7.97
CA THR A 20 -3.29 8.42 7.17
C THR A 20 -4.63 8.93 7.69
N SER A 21 -5.59 8.02 7.95
CA SER A 21 -6.90 8.39 8.49
C SER A 21 -6.76 9.12 9.84
N ARG A 22 -5.85 8.67 10.71
CA ARG A 22 -5.56 9.31 11.99
C ARG A 22 -5.05 10.73 11.83
N GLU A 23 -4.12 10.97 10.91
CA GLU A 23 -3.61 12.32 10.62
C GLU A 23 -4.73 13.25 10.11
N ILE A 24 -5.58 12.77 9.21
CA ILE A 24 -6.72 13.54 8.68
C ILE A 24 -7.72 13.88 9.79
N ILE A 25 -8.05 12.91 10.64
CA ILE A 25 -8.95 13.12 11.78
C ILE A 25 -8.37 14.16 12.75
N GLN A 26 -7.07 14.07 13.04
CA GLN A 26 -6.41 15.02 13.93
C GLN A 26 -6.49 16.44 13.35
N MET A 27 -6.19 16.62 12.06
CA MET A 27 -6.32 17.92 11.40
C MET A 27 -7.74 18.48 11.46
N ALA A 28 -8.77 17.63 11.30
CA ALA A 28 -10.17 18.06 11.41
C ALA A 28 -10.51 18.52 12.84
N LYS A 29 -10.03 17.81 13.86
CA LYS A 29 -10.20 18.19 15.28
C LYS A 29 -9.46 19.50 15.60
N ASP A 30 -8.23 19.65 15.12
CA ASP A 30 -7.42 20.87 15.30
C ASP A 30 -8.08 22.09 14.63
N ALA A 31 -8.82 21.87 13.53
CA ALA A 31 -9.64 22.90 12.88
C ALA A 31 -10.95 23.23 13.63
N GLY A 32 -11.20 22.59 14.78
CA GLY A 32 -12.33 22.85 15.68
C GLY A 32 -13.56 21.98 15.43
N ALA A 33 -13.44 20.85 14.74
CA ALA A 33 -14.55 19.90 14.60
C ALA A 33 -15.04 19.41 15.98
N ARG A 34 -16.37 19.42 16.17
CA ARG A 34 -17.01 18.95 17.41
C ARG A 34 -16.98 17.43 17.53
N LYS A 35 -17.21 16.75 16.41
CA LYS A 35 -17.12 15.29 16.25
C LYS A 35 -16.62 14.97 14.85
N VAL A 36 -15.85 13.90 14.72
CA VAL A 36 -15.32 13.40 13.45
C VAL A 36 -15.74 11.94 13.30
N VAL A 37 -16.58 11.67 12.31
CA VAL A 37 -17.01 10.33 11.91
C VAL A 37 -16.22 9.93 10.67
N MET A 38 -15.72 8.70 10.65
CA MET A 38 -15.02 8.14 9.50
C MET A 38 -15.91 7.11 8.81
N ALA A 39 -16.05 7.19 7.50
CA ALA A 39 -16.76 6.21 6.69
C ALA A 39 -15.80 5.59 5.66
N SER A 40 -15.74 4.27 5.63
CA SER A 40 -14.96 3.49 4.68
C SER A 40 -15.88 2.92 3.60
N CYS A 41 -15.57 3.19 2.34
CA CYS A 41 -16.23 2.60 1.17
C CYS A 41 -15.83 1.14 0.91
N ALA A 42 -15.06 0.53 1.80
CA ALA A 42 -14.75 -0.89 1.81
C ALA A 42 -15.09 -1.50 3.17
N PRO A 43 -15.36 -2.81 3.25
CA PRO A 43 -15.40 -3.55 4.51
C PRO A 43 -14.05 -3.51 5.24
N PRO A 44 -14.02 -3.84 6.55
CA PRO A 44 -12.78 -3.85 7.31
C PRO A 44 -11.79 -4.83 6.70
N ILE A 45 -10.58 -4.35 6.39
CA ILE A 45 -9.53 -5.19 5.82
C ILE A 45 -8.77 -5.87 6.95
N ARG A 46 -8.92 -7.19 7.06
CA ARG A 46 -8.43 -7.99 8.20
C ARG A 46 -7.33 -8.97 7.79
N PHE A 47 -7.16 -9.23 6.50
CA PHE A 47 -6.22 -10.21 5.96
C PHE A 47 -5.37 -9.63 4.82
N SER A 48 -4.18 -10.17 4.62
CA SER A 48 -3.28 -9.75 3.53
C SER A 48 -3.68 -10.40 2.21
N ASN A 49 -3.53 -9.67 1.11
CA ASN A 49 -3.70 -10.23 -0.23
C ASN A 49 -2.44 -11.02 -0.66
N VAL A 50 -2.65 -12.13 -1.36
CA VAL A 50 -1.58 -13.00 -1.90
C VAL A 50 -1.62 -13.15 -3.42
N TYR A 51 -2.54 -12.43 -4.09
CA TYR A 51 -2.79 -12.51 -5.52
C TYR A 51 -2.18 -11.34 -6.30
N GLY A 52 -1.14 -10.71 -5.75
CA GLY A 52 -0.35 -9.69 -6.42
C GLY A 52 -0.67 -8.24 -6.04
N ILE A 53 -1.69 -8.01 -5.19
CA ILE A 53 -1.91 -6.68 -4.59
C ILE A 53 -0.98 -6.55 -3.37
N ASP A 54 -0.15 -5.51 -3.36
CA ASP A 54 0.74 -5.27 -2.22
C ASP A 54 -0.07 -4.77 -1.02
N MET A 55 0.03 -5.52 0.08
CA MET A 55 -0.71 -5.26 1.32
C MET A 55 0.22 -5.51 2.50
N PRO A 56 0.17 -4.69 3.57
CA PRO A 56 0.92 -4.95 4.80
C PRO A 56 0.65 -6.33 5.40
N SER A 57 1.45 -6.73 6.38
CA SER A 57 1.13 -7.92 7.17
C SER A 57 -0.20 -7.70 7.93
N PRO A 58 -0.92 -8.77 8.29
CA PRO A 58 -2.16 -8.65 9.06
C PRO A 58 -1.94 -7.90 10.37
N LEU A 59 -0.79 -8.08 11.03
CA LEU A 59 -0.45 -7.36 12.26
C LEU A 59 -0.32 -5.83 12.09
N GLU A 60 -0.01 -5.37 10.88
CA GLU A 60 0.07 -3.96 10.52
C GLU A 60 -1.28 -3.38 10.06
N LEU A 61 -2.31 -4.22 9.84
CA LEU A 61 -3.66 -3.77 9.52
C LEU A 61 -4.37 -3.27 10.77
N VAL A 62 -5.00 -2.10 10.68
CA VAL A 62 -5.68 -1.50 11.83
C VAL A 62 -6.88 -2.33 12.27
N ALA A 63 -7.61 -2.92 11.31
CA ALA A 63 -8.79 -3.71 11.61
C ALA A 63 -8.46 -5.17 11.97
N HIS A 64 -7.21 -5.62 11.89
CA HIS A 64 -6.90 -7.01 12.24
C HIS A 64 -7.09 -7.25 13.74
N GLY A 65 -7.96 -8.21 14.08
CA GLY A 65 -8.28 -8.57 15.47
C GLY A 65 -9.01 -7.48 16.28
N ARG A 66 -9.54 -6.43 15.64
CA ARG A 66 -10.20 -5.29 16.32
C ARG A 66 -11.65 -5.10 15.92
N THR A 67 -12.51 -4.66 16.84
CA THR A 67 -13.86 -4.19 16.48
C THR A 67 -13.81 -2.79 15.86
N GLU A 68 -14.91 -2.37 15.26
CA GLU A 68 -15.04 -1.05 14.65
C GLU A 68 -14.85 0.08 15.67
N GLU A 69 -15.29 -0.12 16.92
CA GLU A 69 -15.07 0.80 18.04
C GLU A 69 -13.59 0.90 18.41
N GLU A 70 -12.89 -0.23 18.50
CA GLU A 70 -11.45 -0.27 18.78
C GLU A 70 -10.65 0.38 17.64
N VAL A 71 -11.09 0.23 16.39
CA VAL A 71 -10.48 0.97 15.26
C VAL A 71 -10.75 2.46 15.39
N ALA A 72 -11.97 2.88 15.75
CA ALA A 72 -12.32 4.28 15.96
C ALA A 72 -11.42 4.92 17.02
N GLU A 73 -11.22 4.25 18.15
CA GLU A 73 -10.31 4.68 19.21
C GLU A 73 -8.87 4.77 18.69
N HIS A 74 -8.40 3.76 17.95
CA HIS A 74 -7.03 3.71 17.43
C HIS A 74 -6.69 4.88 16.49
N ILE A 75 -7.64 5.25 15.61
CA ILE A 75 -7.47 6.37 14.66
C ILE A 75 -7.93 7.70 15.24
N GLY A 76 -8.53 7.72 16.42
CA GLY A 76 -9.04 8.91 17.10
C GLY A 76 -10.36 9.45 16.54
N ALA A 77 -11.15 8.65 15.83
CA ALA A 77 -12.50 9.00 15.39
C ALA A 77 -13.52 8.89 16.53
N ASP A 78 -14.63 9.63 16.44
CA ASP A 78 -15.78 9.44 17.32
C ASP A 78 -16.61 8.20 16.94
N LEU A 79 -16.58 7.84 15.66
CA LEU A 79 -17.27 6.67 15.10
C LEU A 79 -16.59 6.29 13.78
N VAL A 80 -16.48 4.98 13.52
CA VAL A 80 -16.08 4.43 12.22
C VAL A 80 -17.24 3.60 11.68
N ILE A 81 -17.57 3.81 10.40
CA ILE A 81 -18.60 3.07 9.68
C ILE A 81 -17.92 2.40 8.49
N TYR A 82 -18.12 1.09 8.34
CA TYR A 82 -17.64 0.33 7.18
C TYR A 82 -18.81 -0.06 6.28
N GLN A 83 -18.56 -0.10 4.98
CA GLN A 83 -19.48 -0.78 4.06
C GLN A 83 -19.54 -2.28 4.41
N THR A 84 -20.72 -2.89 4.26
CA THR A 84 -20.86 -4.33 4.44
C THR A 84 -20.33 -5.08 3.22
N LEU A 85 -19.77 -6.28 3.43
CA LEU A 85 -19.28 -7.12 2.33
C LEU A 85 -20.40 -7.49 1.33
N PRO A 86 -21.63 -7.87 1.76
CA PRO A 86 -22.73 -8.12 0.84
C PRO A 86 -23.07 -6.90 -0.03
N ASP A 87 -23.09 -5.69 0.54
CA ASP A 87 -23.40 -4.47 -0.21
C ASP A 87 -22.31 -4.14 -1.23
N LEU A 88 -21.04 -4.37 -0.89
CA LEU A 88 -19.92 -4.18 -1.83
C LEU A 88 -20.05 -5.15 -3.02
N ILE A 89 -20.30 -6.44 -2.74
CA ILE A 89 -20.47 -7.46 -3.79
C ILE A 89 -21.63 -7.09 -4.72
N GLU A 90 -22.76 -6.68 -4.15
CA GLU A 90 -23.94 -6.32 -4.93
C GLU A 90 -23.68 -5.06 -5.77
N SER A 91 -23.01 -4.05 -5.20
CA SER A 91 -22.60 -2.85 -5.93
C SER A 91 -21.70 -3.17 -7.13
N CYS A 92 -20.72 -4.06 -6.98
CA CYS A 92 -19.89 -4.51 -8.11
C CYS A 92 -20.68 -5.33 -9.14
N ARG A 93 -21.64 -6.15 -8.70
CA ARG A 93 -22.45 -7.00 -9.57
C ARG A 93 -23.42 -6.18 -10.44
N GLN A 94 -23.87 -5.02 -9.98
CA GLN A 94 -24.68 -4.10 -10.80
C GLN A 94 -23.94 -3.67 -12.08
N CYS A 95 -22.60 -3.56 -12.03
CA CYS A 95 -21.79 -3.25 -13.21
C CYS A 95 -21.66 -4.43 -14.17
N ASN A 96 -21.65 -5.67 -13.66
CA ASN A 96 -21.63 -6.88 -14.48
C ASN A 96 -22.31 -8.07 -13.76
N PRO A 97 -23.58 -8.36 -14.09
CA PRO A 97 -24.33 -9.45 -13.47
C PRO A 97 -23.81 -10.86 -13.79
N SER A 98 -22.92 -11.03 -14.78
CA SER A 98 -22.37 -12.35 -15.12
C SER A 98 -21.38 -12.87 -14.07
N ILE A 99 -20.80 -11.97 -13.27
CA ILE A 99 -19.82 -12.32 -12.24
C ILE A 99 -20.55 -12.89 -11.02
N GLN A 100 -20.31 -14.17 -10.74
CA GLN A 100 -20.96 -14.88 -9.63
C GLN A 100 -20.25 -14.63 -8.30
N THR A 101 -18.92 -14.71 -8.32
CA THR A 101 -18.06 -14.67 -7.14
C THR A 101 -16.89 -13.73 -7.35
N PHE A 102 -16.51 -13.04 -6.28
CA PHE A 102 -15.34 -12.16 -6.22
C PHE A 102 -14.30 -12.75 -5.27
N ASP A 103 -13.04 -12.36 -5.45
CA ASP A 103 -12.04 -12.58 -4.42
C ASP A 103 -12.29 -11.59 -3.27
N CYS A 104 -12.69 -12.13 -2.12
CA CYS A 104 -12.95 -11.38 -0.90
C CYS A 104 -12.00 -11.79 0.23
N SER A 105 -10.85 -12.38 -0.12
CA SER A 105 -9.86 -12.92 0.82
C SER A 105 -9.40 -11.89 1.85
N VAL A 106 -9.19 -10.63 1.46
CA VAL A 106 -8.75 -9.55 2.37
C VAL A 106 -9.78 -9.20 3.46
N PHE A 107 -11.05 -9.52 3.23
CA PHE A 107 -12.16 -9.25 4.16
C PHE A 107 -12.54 -10.48 4.98
N THR A 108 -12.52 -11.67 4.34
CA THR A 108 -13.05 -12.93 4.90
C THR A 108 -11.97 -13.88 5.41
N GLY A 109 -10.74 -13.78 4.86
CA GLY A 109 -9.68 -14.77 5.07
C GLY A 109 -9.85 -16.03 4.21
N GLU A 110 -10.86 -16.09 3.33
CA GLU A 110 -11.10 -17.22 2.44
C GLU A 110 -10.38 -17.01 1.09
N TYR A 111 -9.35 -17.83 0.84
CA TYR A 111 -8.52 -17.74 -0.36
C TYR A 111 -8.95 -18.78 -1.41
N VAL A 112 -9.44 -18.29 -2.56
CA VAL A 112 -10.04 -19.10 -3.65
C VAL A 112 -9.14 -20.20 -4.22
N THR A 113 -7.82 -20.02 -4.18
CA THR A 113 -6.87 -21.02 -4.72
C THR A 113 -6.68 -22.25 -3.82
N GLY A 114 -7.13 -22.18 -2.56
CA GLY A 114 -6.76 -23.15 -1.53
C GLY A 114 -5.25 -23.11 -1.22
N GLY A 115 -4.86 -23.69 -0.08
CA GLY A 115 -3.44 -23.81 0.31
C GLY A 115 -2.80 -22.55 0.88
N VAL A 116 -3.56 -21.47 1.08
CA VAL A 116 -3.13 -20.31 1.87
C VAL A 116 -3.48 -20.60 3.32
N ASP A 117 -2.52 -21.15 4.07
CA ASP A 117 -2.62 -21.34 5.50
C ASP A 117 -1.88 -20.23 6.26
N GLU A 118 -2.09 -20.17 7.57
CA GLU A 118 -1.41 -19.22 8.44
C GLU A 118 0.12 -19.33 8.33
N ARG A 119 0.64 -20.55 8.15
CA ARG A 119 2.08 -20.80 7.97
C ARG A 119 2.62 -20.17 6.69
N TYR A 120 1.86 -20.23 5.60
CA TYR A 120 2.20 -19.60 4.34
C TYR A 120 2.20 -18.07 4.48
N LEU A 121 1.21 -17.49 5.17
CA LEU A 121 1.17 -16.04 5.45
C LEU A 121 2.37 -15.61 6.30
N GLU A 122 2.68 -16.34 7.38
CA GLU A 122 3.87 -16.09 8.21
C GLU A 122 5.18 -16.19 7.40
N HIS A 123 5.25 -17.16 6.48
CA HIS A 123 6.42 -17.31 5.61
C HIS A 123 6.56 -16.11 4.66
N LEU A 124 5.46 -15.65 4.06
CA LEU A 124 5.44 -14.45 3.22
C LEU A 124 5.86 -13.19 4.00
N GLU A 125 5.43 -13.06 5.25
CA GLU A 125 5.84 -11.96 6.13
C GLU A 125 7.33 -11.96 6.42
N LYS A 126 7.91 -13.13 6.74
CA LYS A 126 9.36 -13.26 6.95
C LYS A 126 10.13 -12.82 5.72
N LEU A 127 9.72 -13.28 4.53
CA LEU A 127 10.34 -12.88 3.26
C LEU A 127 10.24 -11.36 3.02
N ARG A 128 9.11 -10.73 3.36
CA ARG A 128 8.94 -9.27 3.24
C ARG A 128 9.85 -8.51 4.22
N ASN A 129 9.92 -8.96 5.47
CA ASN A 129 10.77 -8.36 6.49
C ASN A 129 12.26 -8.46 6.13
N ASP A 130 12.70 -9.60 5.60
CA ASP A 130 14.07 -9.79 5.16
C ASP A 130 14.40 -8.89 3.98
N LYS A 131 13.53 -8.81 2.97
CA LYS A 131 13.67 -7.85 1.85
C LYS A 131 13.73 -6.40 2.33
N ALA A 132 12.89 -6.01 3.29
CA ALA A 132 12.89 -4.66 3.84
C ALA A 132 14.19 -4.34 4.61
N LYS A 133 14.75 -5.31 5.35
CA LYS A 133 16.05 -5.18 6.03
C LYS A 133 17.19 -5.05 5.03
N THR A 134 17.22 -5.90 4.00
CA THR A 134 18.24 -5.85 2.94
C THR A 134 18.20 -4.50 2.23
N LYS A 135 17.01 -4.02 1.85
CA LYS A 135 16.84 -2.71 1.20
C LYS A 135 17.28 -1.54 2.10
N LYS A 136 16.99 -1.60 3.41
CA LYS A 136 17.49 -0.59 4.37
C LYS A 136 19.01 -0.62 4.49
N MET A 137 19.62 -1.79 4.48
CA MET A 137 21.08 -1.94 4.51
C MET A 137 21.72 -1.40 3.22
N GLU A 138 21.17 -1.73 2.05
CA GLU A 138 21.63 -1.23 0.75
C GLU A 138 21.52 0.30 0.66
N ASN A 139 20.39 0.87 1.08
CA ASN A 139 20.18 2.32 1.09
C ASN A 139 21.14 3.03 2.07
N GLY A 140 21.38 2.44 3.26
CA GLY A 140 22.33 2.99 4.23
C GLY A 140 23.79 2.94 3.77
N VAL A 141 24.16 1.91 2.99
CA VAL A 141 25.49 1.82 2.36
C VAL A 141 25.64 2.85 1.23
N GLN A 142 24.59 3.10 0.44
CA GLN A 142 24.59 4.16 -0.58
C GLN A 142 24.69 5.57 0.03
N GLU A 143 23.96 5.86 1.11
CA GLU A 143 24.08 7.14 1.83
C GLU A 143 25.49 7.33 2.42
N ALA A 144 26.08 6.28 2.99
CA ALA A 144 27.45 6.32 3.51
C ALA A 144 28.52 6.49 2.40
N GLN A 145 28.34 5.89 1.23
CA GLN A 145 29.23 6.07 0.08
C GLN A 145 29.15 7.49 -0.50
N MET A 146 27.96 8.07 -0.62
CA MET A 146 27.76 9.46 -1.06
C MET A 146 28.39 10.49 -0.10
N LEU A 147 28.35 10.24 1.22
CA LEU A 147 29.04 11.09 2.22
C LEU A 147 30.57 10.99 2.13
N SER A 148 31.12 9.87 1.66
CA SER A 148 32.58 9.70 1.51
C SER A 148 33.14 10.36 0.25
N GLU A 149 32.34 10.50 -0.82
CA GLU A 149 32.75 11.18 -2.06
C GLU A 149 32.72 12.72 -1.93
N SER A 150 31.97 13.29 -0.97
CA SER A 150 31.88 14.73 -0.75
C SER A 150 33.05 15.35 0.04
N CYS A 151 33.99 14.53 0.56
CA CYS A 151 35.10 15.03 1.40
C CYS A 151 36.47 15.03 0.71
N ASN A 152 36.57 14.76 -0.60
CA ASN A 152 37.85 14.79 -1.32
C ASN A 152 37.91 15.91 -2.38
N GLY A 153 38.36 17.09 -1.94
CA GLY A 153 39.09 18.04 -2.79
C GLY A 153 39.19 19.44 -2.19
N PRO A 154 40.25 20.26 -2.48
CA PRO A 154 41.46 19.97 -3.26
C PRO A 154 42.78 20.40 -2.56
N MET A 155 43.91 19.76 -2.91
CA MET A 155 45.26 20.35 -2.69
C MET A 155 46.13 20.12 -3.94
N ASN A 156 46.16 21.17 -4.76
CA ASN A 156 47.20 21.68 -5.68
C ASN A 156 48.24 20.74 -6.35
N GLY A 157 48.42 20.91 -7.68
CA GLY A 157 49.68 20.62 -8.37
C GLY A 157 49.56 20.11 -9.82
N SER A 158 49.76 21.00 -10.79
CA SER A 158 50.36 20.83 -12.13
C SER A 158 50.17 19.54 -12.96
N ASP A 159 49.69 19.76 -14.20
CA ASP A 159 49.87 19.01 -15.47
C ASP A 159 49.83 17.47 -15.51
N CYS A 160 48.89 16.93 -16.29
CA CYS A 160 49.18 15.96 -17.35
C CYS A 160 47.97 15.74 -18.28
N LEU A 161 48.19 15.99 -19.57
CA LEU A 161 47.43 15.42 -20.69
C LEU A 161 47.43 13.88 -20.62
N ILE A 162 46.35 13.24 -21.09
CA ILE A 162 46.30 12.02 -21.96
C ILE A 162 44.93 11.32 -21.83
N GLY A 163 44.29 11.02 -22.97
CA GLY A 163 43.62 9.72 -23.20
C GLY A 163 42.09 9.63 -23.17
N LEU A 164 41.48 9.66 -24.35
CA LEU A 164 40.18 9.01 -24.70
C LEU A 164 40.24 7.48 -24.48
N PRO A 165 39.17 6.70 -24.80
CA PRO A 165 37.74 6.78 -24.50
C PRO A 165 37.26 5.48 -23.79
N ASN A 166 36.00 5.38 -23.32
CA ASN A 166 35.41 4.05 -23.16
C ASN A 166 33.94 3.95 -23.56
N HIS A 167 33.73 2.98 -24.44
CA HIS A 167 32.50 2.53 -25.08
C HIS A 167 31.59 1.84 -24.06
N SER A 168 30.27 2.04 -24.18
CA SER A 168 29.28 1.14 -23.56
C SER A 168 28.37 0.58 -24.65
N PRO A 169 28.17 -0.74 -24.76
CA PRO A 169 27.24 -1.32 -25.72
C PRO A 169 25.79 -1.18 -25.23
N LYS A 170 24.91 -0.71 -26.11
CA LYS A 170 23.46 -0.73 -25.91
C LYS A 170 22.93 -2.16 -26.11
N ILE A 171 22.24 -2.70 -25.13
CA ILE A 171 21.44 -3.94 -25.27
C ILE A 171 19.98 -3.53 -25.20
N GLY A 172 19.25 -3.71 -26.31
CA GLY A 172 17.79 -3.51 -26.39
C GLY A 172 17.04 -4.77 -25.93
N PRO A 173 15.75 -4.66 -25.55
CA PRO A 173 14.96 -5.80 -25.11
C PRO A 173 14.36 -6.57 -26.30
N VAL A 174 14.30 -7.90 -26.17
CA VAL A 174 13.75 -8.85 -27.14
C VAL A 174 12.31 -9.19 -26.72
N MET A 175 11.36 -9.17 -27.67
CA MET A 175 10.01 -9.79 -27.59
C MET A 175 10.13 -11.27 -27.21
N GLY A 176 9.21 -11.98 -26.57
CA GLY A 176 7.75 -11.93 -26.48
C GLY A 176 7.26 -13.38 -26.58
N MET A 177 6.50 -13.88 -25.60
CA MET A 177 5.77 -15.16 -25.68
C MET A 177 4.41 -15.03 -24.95
N PRO A 178 3.33 -15.64 -25.47
CA PRO A 178 1.96 -15.39 -25.00
C PRO A 178 1.57 -16.28 -23.80
N ALA A 179 0.83 -15.71 -22.85
CA ALA A 179 0.18 -16.44 -21.75
C ALA A 179 -1.22 -16.93 -22.17
N PRO A 180 -1.70 -18.09 -21.67
CA PRO A 180 -3.01 -18.63 -22.00
C PRO A 180 -4.15 -17.94 -21.23
N ILE A 181 -5.16 -17.54 -22.01
CA ILE A 181 -6.61 -17.37 -21.76
C ILE A 181 -7.12 -17.66 -20.33
N GLY A 182 -7.72 -16.65 -19.67
CA GLY A 182 -8.79 -16.90 -18.68
C GLY A 182 -8.88 -16.08 -17.38
N VAL A 183 -8.05 -15.06 -17.13
CA VAL A 183 -8.18 -14.18 -15.95
C VAL A 183 -8.10 -12.73 -16.40
N VAL A 184 -9.19 -11.97 -16.20
CA VAL A 184 -9.18 -10.51 -16.39
C VAL A 184 -8.63 -9.89 -15.10
N GLY A 185 -7.30 -9.72 -15.06
CA GLY A 185 -6.68 -8.79 -14.13
C GLY A 185 -7.00 -7.37 -14.57
N LEU A 186 -7.41 -6.50 -13.63
CA LEU A 186 -7.60 -5.08 -13.89
C LEU A 186 -6.24 -4.46 -14.26
N HIS A 187 -5.96 -4.37 -15.55
CA HIS A 187 -4.89 -3.54 -16.08
C HIS A 187 -5.36 -2.08 -16.03
N ASN A 188 -4.85 -1.30 -15.08
CA ASN A 188 -4.98 0.15 -15.10
C ASN A 188 -4.08 0.72 -16.20
N SER A 189 -4.65 1.04 -17.36
CA SER A 189 -4.03 1.93 -18.34
C SER A 189 -4.47 3.37 -18.05
N TRP A 190 -3.75 4.06 -17.17
CA TRP A 190 -3.84 5.50 -17.01
C TRP A 190 -2.50 6.11 -17.43
N TYR A 191 -2.35 6.35 -18.73
CA TYR A 191 -1.46 7.35 -19.35
C TYR A 191 -1.78 7.32 -20.85
N ASP A 192 -2.57 8.27 -21.36
CA ASP A 192 -2.07 9.34 -22.25
C ASP A 192 -3.25 10.21 -22.74
N SER A 193 -3.03 11.53 -22.62
CA SER A 193 -3.67 12.68 -23.29
C SER A 193 -5.15 12.99 -23.04
#